data_AF-A0A1Y2VP62-F1
#
_entry.id   AF-A0A1Y2VP62-F1
#
_cell.length_a   1.000
_cell.length_b   1.000
_cell.length_c   1.000
_cell.angle_alpha   90.00
_cell.angle_beta   90.00
_cell.angle_gamma   90.00
#
_symmetry.space_group_name_H-M   'P 1'
#
loop_
_entity.id
_entity.type
_entity.pdbx_description
1 polymer ?
#
loop_
_entity_poly.entity_id
_entity_poly.type
_entity_poly.pdbx_seq_one_letter_code
_entity_poly.pdbx_strand_id
1 'polypeptide(L)'
;MANEFLVTDATETLDLTNFYTFLTTNEYVLAITYKCILQPLVPSMTFFHLQRYFKMDTVDLDKVLIDPYGDVTFNVGEKGTTMKLVANSTITAKGSKFFKRLLYGEFMESKEVQERKGISNWVVDLPDDDPESIKMLFHIFHLQFAWIPHKISLDDLYRLTVVTDKYLLTHMLHPWARYWTIAMHGSSPIDIQKRLWISWELGDKAEFIKATKELVMGGMPPGENGVLEPPLIGERAQMEVKQSILDGLKQLRDKLVNAKLHHCAISSSRCEDALLGSMIHTLELAHLWPLPNAADFSGSPNNLVSRLGGVEVVGWDGIHTCSQTHFVRGIITDAKNADISLPQPILNHLKWQARKAGLQGP
;
A
#
# COMPACT_ATOMS: atom_id res chain seq x y z
N MET A 1 26.37 -13.68 -2.18
CA MET A 1 27.36 -14.60 -1.59
C MET A 1 27.11 -14.58 -0.09
N ALA A 2 26.06 -15.23 0.42
CA ALA A 2 26.01 -16.67 0.69
C ALA A 2 27.30 -17.11 1.40
N ASN A 3 27.39 -16.87 2.71
CA ASN A 3 28.32 -17.61 3.55
C ASN A 3 27.60 -18.89 3.97
N GLU A 4 27.68 -19.88 3.09
CA GLU A 4 27.62 -21.28 3.46
C GLU A 4 28.74 -21.53 4.48
N PHE A 5 28.38 -21.70 5.75
CA PHE A 5 29.27 -22.38 6.69
C PHE A 5 29.24 -23.87 6.32
N LEU A 6 30.12 -24.23 5.38
CA LEU A 6 30.55 -25.60 5.16
C LEU A 6 31.13 -26.12 6.48
N VAL A 7 30.44 -27.09 7.08
CA VAL A 7 31.01 -27.94 8.11
C VAL A 7 31.99 -28.87 7.40
N THR A 8 33.25 -28.46 7.32
CA THR A 8 34.37 -29.35 6.99
C THR A 8 35.01 -29.83 8.27
N ASP A 9 35.01 -31.15 8.40
CA ASP A 9 35.52 -31.94 9.52
C ASP A 9 37.04 -31.74 9.70
N ALA A 10 37.48 -31.18 10.84
CA ALA A 10 38.78 -31.41 11.50
C ALA A 10 39.01 -30.42 12.68
N THR A 11 38.77 -30.89 13.91
CA THR A 11 39.58 -30.63 15.12
C THR A 11 40.14 -29.21 15.34
N GLU A 12 39.31 -28.16 15.28
CA GLU A 12 39.59 -26.95 16.04
C GLU A 12 38.91 -27.09 17.40
N THR A 13 39.73 -27.14 18.45
CA THR A 13 39.26 -27.00 19.83
C THR A 13 38.44 -25.72 19.91
N LEU A 14 37.11 -25.87 19.97
CA LEU A 14 36.19 -24.80 20.33
C LEU A 14 36.78 -24.19 21.61
N ASP A 15 37.24 -22.94 21.56
CA ASP A 15 37.71 -22.27 22.77
C ASP A 15 36.50 -22.13 23.70
N LEU A 16 36.38 -23.10 24.61
CA LEU A 16 35.25 -23.23 25.52
C LEU A 16 35.08 -21.96 26.35
N THR A 17 36.15 -21.18 26.54
CA THR A 17 36.13 -19.88 27.22
C THR A 17 35.38 -18.82 26.42
N ASN A 18 35.62 -18.72 25.11
CA ASN A 18 34.92 -17.80 24.22
C ASN A 18 33.46 -18.24 24.00
N PHE A 19 33.21 -19.54 23.88
CA PHE A 19 31.86 -20.08 23.77
C PHE A 19 31.04 -19.88 25.05
N TYR A 20 31.66 -20.08 26.22
CA TYR A 20 31.05 -19.80 27.53
C TYR A 20 30.75 -18.30 27.72
N THR A 21 31.65 -17.42 27.29
CA THR A 21 31.46 -15.96 27.35
C THR A 21 30.34 -15.50 26.40
N PHE A 22 30.21 -16.15 25.24
CA PHE A 22 29.15 -15.87 24.26
C PHE A 22 27.76 -16.35 24.71
N LEU A 23 27.68 -17.51 25.37
CA LEU A 23 26.45 -18.04 25.96
C LEU A 23 25.99 -17.26 27.20
N THR A 24 26.94 -16.75 27.99
CA THR A 24 26.64 -15.96 29.21
C THR A 24 26.21 -14.52 28.94
N THR A 25 26.44 -14.01 27.72
CA THR A 25 26.13 -12.62 27.35
C THR A 25 24.89 -12.47 26.48
N ASN A 26 24.33 -13.58 25.96
CA ASN A 26 23.17 -13.54 25.09
C ASN A 26 22.22 -14.74 25.32
N GLU A 27 21.14 -14.50 26.05
CA GLU A 27 20.17 -15.55 26.42
C GLU A 27 19.36 -16.09 25.23
N TYR A 28 19.23 -15.33 24.13
CA TYR A 28 18.62 -15.83 22.89
C TYR A 28 19.50 -16.87 22.19
N VAL A 29 20.81 -16.66 22.19
CA VAL A 29 21.76 -17.67 21.70
C VAL A 29 21.66 -18.90 22.58
N LEU A 30 21.60 -18.74 23.90
CA LEU A 30 21.43 -19.86 24.84
C LEU A 30 20.11 -20.63 24.58
N ALA A 31 19.01 -19.94 24.30
CA ALA A 31 17.72 -20.55 23.97
C ALA A 31 17.75 -21.32 22.64
N ILE A 32 18.39 -20.76 21.60
CA ILE A 32 18.56 -21.42 20.31
C ILE A 32 19.50 -22.63 20.46
N THR A 33 20.63 -22.47 21.15
CA THR A 33 21.57 -23.57 21.45
C THR A 33 20.89 -24.67 22.25
N TYR A 34 20.04 -24.32 23.23
CA TYR A 34 19.28 -25.32 23.98
C TYR A 34 18.35 -26.11 23.05
N LYS A 35 17.49 -25.41 22.30
CA LYS A 35 16.44 -26.03 21.49
C LYS A 35 17.00 -26.83 20.31
N CYS A 36 18.06 -26.34 19.67
CA CYS A 36 18.62 -26.94 18.47
C CYS A 36 19.72 -27.97 18.75
N ILE A 37 20.45 -27.86 19.87
CA ILE A 37 21.65 -28.68 20.12
C ILE A 37 21.52 -29.50 21.39
N LEU A 38 21.18 -28.89 22.53
CA LEU A 38 21.27 -29.58 23.83
C LEU A 38 20.06 -30.48 24.13
N GLN A 39 18.85 -30.06 23.74
CA GLN A 39 17.61 -30.83 23.99
C GLN A 39 17.60 -32.22 23.31
N PRO A 40 18.11 -32.38 22.07
CA PRO A 40 18.26 -33.70 21.46
C PRO A 40 19.34 -34.58 22.11
N LEU A 41 20.42 -33.97 22.61
CA LEU A 41 21.59 -34.69 23.14
C LEU A 41 21.44 -35.10 24.61
N VAL A 42 20.78 -34.27 25.42
CA VAL A 42 20.58 -34.52 26.86
C VAL A 42 19.13 -34.21 27.22
N PRO A 43 18.17 -35.13 26.93
CA PRO A 43 16.74 -34.86 27.08
C PRO A 43 16.30 -34.60 28.53
N SER A 44 17.08 -35.06 29.51
CA SER A 44 16.85 -34.84 30.94
C SER A 44 17.22 -33.42 31.40
N MET A 45 18.00 -32.68 30.61
CA MET A 45 18.40 -31.32 30.92
C MET A 45 17.34 -30.33 30.42
N THR A 46 16.65 -29.67 31.35
CA THR A 46 15.65 -28.65 30.99
C THR A 46 16.31 -27.29 30.78
N PHE A 47 15.72 -26.43 29.96
CA PHE A 47 16.20 -25.06 29.75
C PHE A 47 16.40 -24.30 31.07
N PHE A 48 15.53 -24.56 32.04
CA PHE A 48 15.56 -24.02 33.38
C PHE A 48 16.85 -24.37 34.15
N HIS A 49 17.44 -25.55 33.92
CA HIS A 49 18.74 -25.90 34.52
C HIS A 49 19.88 -25.02 33.97
N LEU A 50 19.84 -24.68 32.67
CA LEU A 50 20.85 -23.83 32.04
C LEU A 50 20.70 -22.36 32.48
N GLN A 51 19.48 -21.84 32.52
CA GLN A 51 19.21 -20.48 33.03
C GLN A 51 19.69 -20.31 34.48
N ARG A 52 19.45 -21.32 35.35
CA ARG A 52 19.93 -21.33 36.73
C ARG A 52 21.46 -21.42 36.82
N TYR A 53 22.09 -22.21 35.95
CA TYR A 53 23.55 -22.34 35.89
C TYR A 53 24.22 -21.01 35.48
N PHE A 54 23.58 -20.25 34.58
CA PHE A 54 24.09 -18.96 34.08
C PHE A 54 23.56 -17.72 34.84
N LYS A 55 22.76 -17.89 35.90
CA LYS A 55 22.14 -16.80 36.68
C LYS A 55 21.39 -15.78 35.79
N MET A 56 20.72 -16.26 34.75
CA MET A 56 19.92 -15.42 33.86
C MET A 56 18.51 -15.28 34.42
N ASP A 57 18.03 -14.05 34.57
CA ASP A 57 16.65 -13.77 34.95
C ASP A 57 15.71 -14.34 33.89
N THR A 58 14.68 -15.07 34.31
CA THR A 58 13.79 -15.85 33.45
C THR A 58 13.27 -15.04 32.25
N VAL A 59 13.77 -15.31 31.04
CA VAL A 59 13.18 -14.76 29.80
C VAL A 59 11.77 -15.31 29.63
N ASP A 60 10.81 -14.40 29.68
CA ASP A 60 9.44 -14.62 29.26
C ASP A 60 9.44 -14.76 27.73
N LEU A 61 9.44 -16.01 27.24
CA LEU A 61 9.48 -16.33 25.80
C LEU A 61 8.28 -15.77 25.02
N ASP A 62 7.23 -15.29 25.70
CA ASP A 62 6.07 -14.66 25.09
C ASP A 62 6.28 -13.16 24.81
N LYS A 63 7.47 -12.61 25.13
CA LYS A 63 7.84 -11.20 24.91
C LYS A 63 8.96 -11.07 23.89
N VAL A 64 8.81 -10.10 22.99
CA VAL A 64 9.88 -9.65 22.10
C VAL A 64 10.63 -8.52 22.80
N LEU A 65 11.91 -8.75 23.09
CA LEU A 65 12.78 -7.72 23.67
C LEU A 65 13.32 -6.82 22.56
N ILE A 66 12.80 -5.60 22.44
CA ILE A 66 13.36 -4.56 21.57
C ILE A 66 14.59 -3.93 22.24
N ASP A 67 14.50 -3.65 23.54
CA ASP A 67 15.62 -3.14 24.34
C ASP A 67 15.82 -4.05 25.58
N PRO A 68 17.03 -4.60 25.80
CA PRO A 68 17.34 -5.39 26.99
C PRO A 68 17.16 -4.62 28.31
N TYR A 69 17.25 -3.29 28.29
CA TYR A 69 17.03 -2.40 29.42
C TYR A 69 15.67 -1.70 29.35
N GLY A 70 14.70 -2.29 28.63
CA GLY A 70 13.37 -1.72 28.47
C GLY A 70 12.61 -1.62 29.80
N ASP A 71 11.97 -0.47 30.01
CA ASP A 71 11.24 -0.15 31.25
C ASP A 71 9.71 -0.12 31.05
N VAL A 72 9.24 -0.39 29.82
CA VAL A 72 7.81 -0.44 29.47
C VAL A 72 7.53 -1.63 28.56
N THR A 73 6.36 -2.25 28.75
CA THR A 73 5.83 -3.29 27.85
C THR A 73 4.66 -2.75 27.04
N PHE A 74 4.69 -2.92 25.72
CA PHE A 74 3.57 -2.60 24.84
C PHE A 74 2.86 -3.89 24.42
N ASN A 75 1.55 -3.96 24.62
CA ASN A 75 0.72 -5.04 24.07
C ASN A 75 0.12 -4.54 22.76
N VAL A 76 0.49 -5.14 21.64
CA VAL A 76 0.09 -4.67 20.30
C VAL A 76 -0.82 -5.68 19.63
N GLY A 77 -1.94 -5.22 19.09
CA GLY A 77 -2.94 -6.03 18.39
C GLY A 77 -4.12 -6.44 19.28
N GLU A 78 -5.07 -7.16 18.69
CA GLU A 78 -6.33 -7.50 19.35
C GLU A 78 -6.14 -8.38 20.59
N LYS A 79 -7.05 -8.25 21.56
CA LYS A 79 -7.03 -9.04 22.79
C LYS A 79 -7.08 -10.54 22.46
N GLY A 80 -6.02 -11.25 22.84
CA GLY A 80 -5.86 -12.70 22.61
C GLY A 80 -4.84 -13.07 21.53
N THR A 81 -4.47 -12.12 20.66
CA THR A 81 -3.40 -12.25 19.65
C THR A 81 -2.31 -11.20 19.81
N THR A 82 -2.27 -10.55 20.99
CA THR A 82 -1.34 -9.45 21.29
C THR A 82 0.12 -9.88 21.25
N MET A 83 0.95 -9.13 20.52
CA MET A 83 2.40 -9.20 20.64
C MET A 83 2.86 -8.30 21.79
N LYS A 84 3.71 -8.83 22.68
CA LYS A 84 4.28 -8.07 23.79
C LYS A 84 5.68 -7.57 23.42
N LEU A 85 5.87 -6.26 23.36
CA LEU A 85 7.14 -5.63 23.05
C LEU A 85 7.72 -4.96 24.29
N VAL A 86 8.93 -5.34 24.71
CA VAL A 86 9.64 -4.66 25.81
C VAL A 86 10.62 -3.66 25.21
N ALA A 87 10.48 -2.39 25.58
CA ALA A 87 11.20 -1.29 24.96
C ALA A 87 11.60 -0.22 25.97
N ASN A 88 12.52 0.66 25.58
CA ASN A 88 12.92 1.80 26.40
C ASN A 88 11.97 2.98 26.16
N SER A 89 11.21 3.37 27.18
CA SER A 89 10.21 4.44 27.10
C SER A 89 10.80 5.79 26.71
N THR A 90 12.02 6.09 27.17
CA THR A 90 12.70 7.36 26.88
C THR A 90 13.15 7.43 25.42
N ILE A 91 13.67 6.35 24.86
CA ILE A 91 14.05 6.27 23.44
C ILE A 91 12.81 6.41 22.56
N THR A 92 11.75 5.65 22.85
CA THR A 92 10.46 5.73 22.13
C THR A 92 9.86 7.15 22.17
N ALA A 93 9.87 7.80 23.35
CA ALA A 93 9.39 9.18 23.50
C ALA A 93 10.25 10.21 22.75
N LYS A 94 11.57 10.00 22.63
CA LYS A 94 12.43 10.87 21.82
C LYS A 94 12.14 10.71 20.33
N GLY A 95 11.83 9.50 19.89
CA GLY A 95 11.49 9.20 18.50
C GLY A 95 10.12 9.73 18.05
N SER A 96 9.19 9.97 18.98
CA SER A 96 7.83 10.38 18.61
C SER A 96 7.19 11.34 19.60
N LYS A 97 6.69 12.47 19.08
CA LYS A 97 5.89 13.42 19.89
C LYS A 97 4.60 12.78 20.42
N PHE A 98 4.00 11.88 19.64
CA PHE A 98 2.82 11.14 20.08
C PHE A 98 3.16 10.24 21.26
N PHE A 99 4.17 9.36 21.11
CA PHE A 99 4.55 8.45 22.20
C PHE A 99 5.10 9.21 23.41
N LYS A 100 5.78 10.34 23.22
CA LYS A 100 6.15 11.23 24.34
C LYS A 100 4.94 11.65 25.16
N ARG A 101 3.85 12.06 24.49
CA ARG A 101 2.62 12.48 25.16
C ARG A 101 1.90 11.29 25.79
N LEU A 102 1.86 10.14 25.12
CA LEU A 102 1.27 8.91 25.66
C LEU A 102 2.00 8.45 26.94
N LEU A 103 3.33 8.41 26.90
CA LEU A 103 4.15 7.82 27.96
C LEU A 103 4.41 8.77 29.13
N TYR A 104 4.51 10.08 28.88
CA TYR A 104 4.89 11.08 29.89
C TYR A 104 3.93 12.28 29.97
N GLY A 105 2.79 12.21 29.31
CA GLY A 105 1.74 13.23 29.40
C GLY A 105 0.63 12.83 30.38
N GLU A 106 -0.55 13.40 30.14
CA GLU A 106 -1.72 13.27 31.03
C GLU A 106 -2.59 12.05 30.70
N PHE A 107 -2.10 11.14 29.86
CA PHE A 107 -2.79 9.91 29.52
C PHE A 107 -2.82 8.93 30.69
N MET A 108 -3.82 8.05 30.72
CA MET A 108 -3.96 7.05 31.79
C MET A 108 -2.82 6.03 31.76
N GLU A 109 -2.24 5.83 30.57
CA GLU A 109 -1.13 4.96 30.25
C GLU A 109 0.22 5.56 30.66
N SER A 110 0.28 6.83 31.09
CA SER A 110 1.55 7.49 31.37
C SER A 110 2.23 6.95 32.62
N LYS A 111 3.57 7.03 32.64
CA LYS A 111 4.41 6.49 33.72
C LYS A 111 3.99 7.00 35.09
N GLU A 112 3.81 8.31 35.23
CA GLU A 112 3.45 8.95 36.50
C GLU A 112 2.07 8.50 37.00
N VAL A 113 1.08 8.32 36.09
CA VAL A 113 -0.25 7.85 36.47
C VAL A 113 -0.19 6.40 36.95
N GLN A 114 0.58 5.56 36.27
CA GLN A 114 0.74 4.14 36.61
C GLN A 114 1.48 3.97 37.95
N GLU A 115 2.55 4.73 38.17
CA GLU A 115 3.30 4.77 39.43
C GLU A 115 2.43 5.24 40.60
N ARG A 116 1.61 6.29 40.42
CA ARG A 116 0.65 6.76 41.44
C ARG A 116 -0.40 5.72 41.80
N LYS A 117 -0.77 4.84 40.87
CA LYS A 117 -1.65 3.70 41.11
C LYS A 117 -0.96 2.51 41.79
N GLY A 118 0.35 2.59 42.03
CA GLY A 118 1.14 1.50 42.61
C GLY A 118 1.35 0.33 41.64
N ILE A 119 1.21 0.54 40.33
CA ILE A 119 1.39 -0.51 39.33
C ILE A 119 2.90 -0.61 39.01
N SER A 120 3.52 -1.72 39.40
CA SER A 120 4.96 -1.95 39.20
C SER A 120 5.32 -2.39 37.78
N ASN A 121 4.38 -3.03 37.07
CA ASN A 121 4.57 -3.49 35.70
C ASN A 121 3.89 -2.51 34.74
N TRP A 122 4.68 -1.55 34.22
CA TRP A 122 4.16 -0.54 33.32
C TRP A 122 3.86 -1.14 31.94
N VAL A 123 2.56 -1.22 31.63
CA VAL A 123 2.04 -1.79 30.38
C VAL A 123 1.22 -0.73 29.64
N VAL A 124 1.40 -0.67 28.32
CA VAL A 124 0.66 0.20 27.40
C VAL A 124 -0.01 -0.66 26.34
N ASP A 125 -1.33 -0.57 26.21
CA ASP A 125 -2.09 -1.35 25.23
C ASP A 125 -2.28 -0.55 23.92
N LEU A 126 -2.03 -1.21 22.79
CA LEU A 126 -2.18 -0.72 21.41
C LEU A 126 -3.05 -1.71 20.62
N PRO A 127 -4.36 -1.83 20.94
CA PRO A 127 -5.19 -2.95 20.51
C PRO A 127 -5.53 -2.98 19.01
N ASP A 128 -5.54 -1.82 18.36
CA ASP A 128 -5.96 -1.69 16.96
C ASP A 128 -4.77 -1.54 15.99
N ASP A 129 -3.55 -1.80 16.46
CA ASP A 129 -2.34 -1.65 15.66
C ASP A 129 -1.81 -2.99 15.16
N ASP A 130 -1.26 -2.96 13.95
CA ASP A 130 -0.56 -4.10 13.37
C ASP A 130 0.73 -4.41 14.16
N PRO A 131 0.87 -5.60 14.75
CA PRO A 131 2.02 -5.95 15.58
C PRO A 131 3.37 -5.83 14.89
N GLU A 132 3.49 -6.31 13.64
CA GLU A 132 4.75 -6.29 12.91
C GLU A 132 5.15 -4.87 12.49
N SER A 133 4.18 -4.02 12.12
CA SER A 133 4.42 -2.60 11.82
C SER A 133 4.92 -1.82 13.04
N ILE A 134 4.31 -2.01 14.22
CA ILE A 134 4.77 -1.38 15.47
C ILE A 134 6.15 -1.90 15.85
N LYS A 135 6.38 -3.21 15.78
CA LYS A 135 7.69 -3.80 16.04
C LYS A 135 8.77 -3.22 15.13
N MET A 136 8.49 -3.04 13.84
CA MET A 136 9.41 -2.40 12.90
C MET A 136 9.71 -0.95 13.30
N LEU A 137 8.69 -0.15 13.65
CA LEU A 137 8.89 1.22 14.13
C LEU A 137 9.71 1.27 15.42
N PHE A 138 9.54 0.30 16.30
CA PHE A 138 10.27 0.20 17.54
C PHE A 138 11.75 -0.14 17.30
N HIS A 139 12.07 -1.04 16.37
CA HIS A 139 13.45 -1.22 15.91
C HIS A 139 14.04 0.07 15.33
N ILE A 140 13.26 0.86 14.58
CA ILE A 140 13.70 2.17 14.08
C ILE A 140 14.00 3.15 15.22
N PHE A 141 13.11 3.27 16.21
CA PHE A 141 13.35 4.14 17.38
C PHE A 141 14.63 3.77 18.13
N HIS A 142 14.92 2.47 18.25
CA HIS A 142 16.10 1.96 18.95
C HIS A 142 17.35 1.85 18.06
N LEU A 143 17.32 2.41 16.85
CA LEU A 143 18.44 2.42 15.89
C LEU A 143 18.91 1.02 15.46
N GLN A 144 18.02 0.03 15.54
CA GLN A 144 18.29 -1.37 15.24
C GLN A 144 18.00 -1.69 13.76
N PHE A 145 18.67 -0.96 12.85
CA PHE A 145 18.35 -0.98 11.42
C PHE A 145 18.61 -2.33 10.73
N ALA A 146 19.40 -3.23 11.34
CA ALA A 146 19.62 -4.59 10.82
C ALA A 146 18.33 -5.43 10.74
N TRP A 147 17.30 -5.06 11.52
CA TRP A 147 16.00 -5.72 11.53
C TRP A 147 15.01 -5.10 10.53
N ILE A 148 15.41 -4.05 9.82
CA ILE A 148 14.56 -3.37 8.84
C ILE A 148 14.80 -3.99 7.47
N PRO A 149 13.77 -4.54 6.82
CA PRO A 149 13.96 -5.29 5.60
C PRO A 149 14.33 -4.38 4.43
N HIS A 150 15.30 -4.80 3.61
CA HIS A 150 15.66 -4.10 2.37
C HIS A 150 14.51 -4.10 1.34
N LYS A 151 13.67 -5.15 1.37
CA LYS A 151 12.47 -5.29 0.53
C LYS A 151 11.28 -5.56 1.43
N ILE A 152 10.20 -4.85 1.20
CA ILE A 152 8.94 -5.00 1.94
C ILE A 152 7.84 -5.42 0.96
N SER A 153 6.91 -6.26 1.41
CA SER A 153 5.73 -6.59 0.60
C SER A 153 4.79 -5.40 0.50
N LEU A 154 3.90 -5.39 -0.50
CA LEU A 154 2.91 -4.33 -0.64
C LEU A 154 1.97 -4.27 0.59
N ASP A 155 1.56 -5.44 1.10
CA ASP A 155 0.69 -5.54 2.28
C ASP A 155 1.37 -5.03 3.55
N ASP A 156 2.64 -5.39 3.77
CA ASP A 156 3.41 -4.92 4.92
C ASP A 156 3.65 -3.40 4.84
N LEU A 157 3.96 -2.88 3.65
CA LEU A 157 4.14 -1.44 3.47
C LEU A 157 2.83 -0.67 3.66
N TYR A 158 1.71 -1.24 3.20
CA TYR A 158 0.39 -0.68 3.46
C TYR A 158 0.11 -0.62 4.96
N ARG A 159 0.26 -1.74 5.70
CA ARG A 159 0.05 -1.76 7.15
C ARG A 159 0.98 -0.79 7.89
N LEU A 160 2.25 -0.75 7.49
CA LEU A 160 3.21 0.19 8.06
C LEU A 160 2.81 1.65 7.83
N THR A 161 2.38 2.00 6.61
CA THR A 161 1.95 3.36 6.28
C THR A 161 0.66 3.78 6.99
N VAL A 162 -0.27 2.84 7.24
CA VAL A 162 -1.43 3.09 8.11
C VAL A 162 -0.98 3.47 9.52
N VAL A 163 -0.02 2.74 10.09
CA VAL A 163 0.51 3.01 11.43
C VAL A 163 1.30 4.32 11.46
N THR A 164 2.10 4.62 10.42
CA THR A 164 2.85 5.89 10.39
C THR A 164 1.97 7.11 10.21
N ASP A 165 0.86 7.02 9.47
CA ASP A 165 -0.11 8.10 9.39
C ASP A 165 -0.76 8.33 10.77
N LYS A 166 -1.27 7.27 11.41
CA LYS A 166 -1.89 7.31 12.75
C LYS A 166 -1.01 8.00 13.80
N TYR A 167 0.29 7.69 13.79
CA TYR A 167 1.24 8.21 14.79
C TYR A 167 2.10 9.39 14.30
N LEU A 168 1.85 9.89 13.08
CA LEU A 168 2.59 10.99 12.44
C LEU A 168 4.10 10.71 12.27
N LEU A 169 4.44 9.46 11.93
CA LEU A 169 5.79 8.91 11.84
C LEU A 169 6.32 8.75 10.41
N THR A 170 5.65 9.32 9.39
CA THR A 170 6.07 9.24 7.97
C THR A 170 7.55 9.54 7.78
N HIS A 171 8.08 10.53 8.51
CA HIS A 171 9.47 10.98 8.43
C HIS A 171 10.50 9.92 8.85
N MET A 172 10.09 8.94 9.67
CA MET A 172 10.97 7.84 10.07
C MET A 172 11.25 6.87 8.93
N LEU A 173 10.41 6.85 7.89
CA LEU A 173 10.58 5.97 6.74
C LEU A 173 11.57 6.51 5.71
N HIS A 174 12.05 7.75 5.88
CA HIS A 174 12.92 8.44 4.91
C HIS A 174 14.10 7.61 4.38
N PRO A 175 14.82 6.81 5.19
CA PRO A 175 15.96 6.02 4.68
C PRO A 175 15.55 4.91 3.69
N TRP A 176 14.30 4.43 3.74
CA TRP A 176 13.86 3.25 2.99
C TRP A 176 12.75 3.53 1.99
N ALA A 177 11.96 4.60 2.20
CA ALA A 177 10.75 4.88 1.43
C ALA A 177 10.99 4.81 -0.08
N ARG A 178 12.06 5.45 -0.59
CA ARG A 178 12.39 5.43 -2.03
C ARG A 178 12.63 4.03 -2.58
N TYR A 179 13.29 3.16 -1.83
CA TYR A 179 13.59 1.79 -2.28
C TYR A 179 12.35 0.91 -2.21
N TRP A 180 11.55 1.08 -1.15
CA TRP A 180 10.29 0.37 -0.98
C TRP A 180 9.25 0.77 -2.03
N THR A 181 9.15 2.05 -2.41
CA THR A 181 8.20 2.49 -3.45
C THR A 181 8.56 1.97 -4.83
N ILE A 182 9.85 1.87 -5.18
CA ILE A 182 10.29 1.27 -6.46
C ILE A 182 9.79 -0.18 -6.58
N ALA A 183 9.80 -0.94 -5.48
CA ALA A 183 9.33 -2.32 -5.47
C ALA A 183 7.81 -2.45 -5.73
N MET A 184 7.04 -1.37 -5.57
CA MET A 184 5.59 -1.35 -5.85
C MET A 184 5.26 -1.22 -7.33
N HIS A 185 6.18 -0.75 -8.18
CA HIS A 185 5.90 -0.40 -9.58
C HIS A 185 5.56 -1.58 -10.52
N GLY A 186 5.35 -2.79 -9.98
CA GLY A 186 4.88 -3.98 -10.70
C GLY A 186 3.71 -4.72 -10.02
N SER A 187 3.07 -4.11 -9.02
CA SER A 187 1.94 -4.72 -8.29
C SER A 187 0.70 -4.92 -9.16
N SER A 188 -0.15 -5.86 -8.75
CA SER A 188 -1.36 -6.25 -9.48
C SER A 188 -2.37 -5.10 -9.57
N PRO A 189 -3.18 -5.00 -10.65
CA PRO A 189 -4.32 -4.09 -10.72
C PRO A 189 -5.36 -4.29 -9.61
N ILE A 190 -5.31 -5.40 -8.87
CA ILE A 190 -6.21 -5.66 -7.74
C ILE A 190 -5.81 -4.81 -6.51
N ASP A 191 -4.56 -4.38 -6.41
CA ASP A 191 -4.05 -3.68 -5.22
C ASP A 191 -4.10 -2.14 -5.32
N ILE A 192 -4.99 -1.59 -6.16
CA ILE A 192 -5.05 -0.15 -6.44
C ILE A 192 -5.23 0.67 -5.15
N GLN A 193 -6.06 0.21 -4.21
CA GLN A 193 -6.32 0.94 -2.96
C GLN A 193 -5.08 1.00 -2.05
N LYS A 194 -4.34 -0.11 -1.93
CA LYS A 194 -3.09 -0.15 -1.15
C LYS A 194 -2.04 0.76 -1.77
N ARG A 195 -1.88 0.71 -3.10
CA ARG A 195 -0.97 1.61 -3.84
C ARG A 195 -1.37 3.08 -3.68
N LEU A 196 -2.67 3.39 -3.73
CA LEU A 196 -3.20 4.73 -3.48
C LEU A 196 -2.88 5.21 -2.07
N TRP A 197 -3.11 4.37 -1.05
CA TRP A 197 -2.81 4.72 0.34
C TRP A 197 -1.31 4.95 0.57
N ILE A 198 -0.46 4.03 0.11
CA ILE A 198 0.98 4.15 0.29
C ILE A 198 1.52 5.39 -0.43
N SER A 199 1.09 5.63 -1.67
CA SER A 199 1.50 6.83 -2.42
C SER A 199 0.96 8.13 -1.81
N TRP A 200 -0.21 8.09 -1.17
CA TRP A 200 -0.76 9.21 -0.40
C TRP A 200 0.07 9.52 0.85
N GLU A 201 0.40 8.51 1.65
CA GLU A 201 1.16 8.69 2.90
C GLU A 201 2.63 9.04 2.62
N LEU A 202 3.27 8.40 1.64
CA LEU A 202 4.68 8.68 1.29
C LEU A 202 4.84 9.87 0.35
N GLY A 203 3.78 10.33 -0.31
CA GLY A 203 3.81 11.43 -1.27
C GLY A 203 4.36 11.06 -2.66
N ASP A 204 4.28 9.80 -3.07
CA ASP A 204 4.65 9.38 -4.41
C ASP A 204 3.61 9.85 -5.44
N LYS A 205 3.80 11.08 -5.93
CA LYS A 205 2.84 11.72 -6.85
C LYS A 205 2.63 10.91 -8.14
N ALA A 206 3.68 10.33 -8.71
CA ALA A 206 3.59 9.63 -9.99
C ALA A 206 2.74 8.37 -9.84
N GLU A 207 3.01 7.61 -8.78
CA GLU A 207 2.26 6.41 -8.46
C GLU A 207 0.81 6.73 -8.05
N PHE A 208 0.59 7.83 -7.30
CA PHE A 208 -0.74 8.28 -6.91
C PHE A 208 -1.61 8.63 -8.14
N ILE A 209 -1.06 9.37 -9.12
CA ILE A 209 -1.77 9.69 -10.37
C ILE A 209 -2.10 8.41 -11.15
N LYS A 210 -1.12 7.51 -11.26
CA LYS A 210 -1.29 6.23 -11.96
C LYS A 210 -2.40 5.40 -11.33
N ALA A 211 -2.35 5.16 -10.03
CA ALA A 211 -3.35 4.37 -9.31
C ALA A 211 -4.74 5.05 -9.32
N THR A 212 -4.79 6.39 -9.26
CA THR A 212 -6.05 7.15 -9.42
C THR A 212 -6.64 6.93 -10.81
N LYS A 213 -5.81 6.91 -11.86
CA LYS A 213 -6.25 6.66 -13.23
C LYS A 213 -6.78 5.26 -13.45
N GLU A 214 -6.10 4.27 -12.88
CA GLU A 214 -6.58 2.89 -12.88
C GLU A 214 -7.94 2.77 -12.15
N LEU A 215 -8.10 3.43 -11.00
CA LEU A 215 -9.36 3.47 -10.25
C LEU A 215 -10.50 4.13 -11.04
N VAL A 216 -10.24 5.31 -11.62
CA VAL A 216 -11.22 6.06 -12.42
C VAL A 216 -11.68 5.24 -13.61
N MET A 217 -10.75 4.60 -14.32
CA MET A 217 -11.07 3.81 -15.52
C MET A 217 -11.72 2.47 -15.18
N GLY A 218 -11.23 1.75 -14.18
CA GLY A 218 -11.69 0.41 -13.81
C GLY A 218 -12.97 0.39 -12.96
N GLY A 219 -13.15 1.40 -12.11
CA GLY A 219 -14.04 1.33 -10.96
C GLY A 219 -13.37 0.61 -9.79
N MET A 220 -13.97 0.73 -8.59
CA MET A 220 -13.48 0.01 -7.42
C MET A 220 -13.80 -1.48 -7.56
N PRO A 221 -12.83 -2.40 -7.39
CA PRO A 221 -13.15 -3.82 -7.34
C PRO A 221 -14.12 -4.10 -6.18
N PRO A 222 -15.08 -5.02 -6.35
CA PRO A 222 -16.01 -5.39 -5.29
C PRO A 222 -15.25 -6.04 -4.13
N GLY A 223 -15.26 -5.39 -2.97
CA GLY A 223 -14.80 -5.94 -1.70
C GLY A 223 -13.31 -5.74 -1.42
N GLU A 224 -13.01 -4.77 -0.56
CA GLU A 224 -12.21 -4.98 0.64
C GLU A 224 -12.74 -4.00 1.68
N ASN A 225 -13.68 -4.46 2.51
CA ASN A 225 -14.17 -3.67 3.64
C ASN A 225 -12.98 -3.41 4.58
N GLY A 226 -12.55 -2.15 4.74
CA GLY A 226 -11.54 -1.75 5.72
C GLY A 226 -10.24 -1.17 5.18
N VAL A 227 -10.09 -0.98 3.87
CA VAL A 227 -8.96 -0.18 3.34
C VAL A 227 -9.26 1.30 3.53
N LEU A 228 -8.34 2.04 4.16
CA LEU A 228 -8.48 3.49 4.31
C LEU A 228 -8.44 4.15 2.92
N GLU A 229 -9.51 4.87 2.58
CA GLU A 229 -9.59 5.60 1.31
C GLU A 229 -8.94 6.98 1.46
N PRO A 230 -7.96 7.34 0.61
CA PRO A 230 -7.54 8.73 0.46
C PRO A 230 -8.72 9.62 0.02
N PRO A 231 -8.68 10.95 0.26
CA PRO A 231 -9.79 11.83 -0.07
C PRO A 231 -10.20 11.73 -1.55
N LEU A 232 -11.48 11.36 -1.72
CA LEU A 232 -12.23 10.99 -2.92
C LEU A 232 -12.00 11.91 -4.14
N ILE A 233 -11.18 11.45 -5.09
CA ILE A 233 -11.15 11.96 -6.48
C ILE A 233 -11.92 11.02 -7.43
N GLY A 234 -12.11 9.76 -7.02
CA GLY A 234 -12.55 8.66 -7.89
C GLY A 234 -13.89 8.89 -8.57
N GLU A 235 -14.96 9.13 -7.81
CA GLU A 235 -16.33 9.19 -8.37
C GLU A 235 -16.52 10.37 -9.33
N ARG A 236 -16.10 11.57 -8.93
CA ARG A 236 -16.22 12.77 -9.78
C ARG A 236 -15.42 12.61 -11.07
N ALA A 237 -14.15 12.23 -10.97
CA ALA A 237 -13.30 12.07 -12.15
C ALA A 237 -13.81 10.94 -13.06
N GLN A 238 -14.35 9.87 -12.48
CA GLN A 238 -15.00 8.80 -13.23
C GLN A 238 -16.23 9.30 -14.01
N MET A 239 -17.06 10.12 -13.38
CA MET A 239 -18.20 10.74 -14.03
C MET A 239 -17.79 11.66 -15.18
N GLU A 240 -16.75 12.48 -15.00
CA GLU A 240 -16.22 13.36 -16.04
C GLU A 240 -15.69 12.58 -17.26
N VAL A 241 -14.99 11.47 -17.05
CA VAL A 241 -14.52 10.60 -18.14
C VAL A 241 -15.69 9.94 -18.89
N LYS A 242 -16.69 9.39 -18.16
CA LYS A 242 -17.90 8.82 -18.77
C LYS A 242 -18.63 9.86 -19.64
N GLN A 243 -18.78 11.07 -19.09
CA GLN A 243 -19.45 12.18 -19.76
C GLN A 243 -18.73 12.57 -21.05
N SER A 244 -17.41 12.72 -21.00
CA SER A 244 -16.58 13.03 -22.17
C SER A 244 -16.74 11.99 -23.30
N ILE A 245 -16.71 10.69 -22.96
CA ILE A 245 -16.92 9.60 -23.94
C ILE A 245 -18.30 9.71 -24.59
N LEU A 246 -19.36 9.81 -23.78
CA LEU A 246 -20.74 9.84 -24.26
C LEU A 246 -21.04 11.11 -25.07
N ASP A 247 -20.47 12.25 -24.69
CA ASP A 247 -20.61 13.50 -25.43
C ASP A 247 -19.91 13.44 -26.78
N GLY A 248 -18.74 12.79 -26.88
CA GLY A 248 -18.08 12.54 -28.16
C GLY A 248 -18.97 11.73 -29.12
N LEU A 249 -19.66 10.70 -28.61
CA LEU A 249 -20.60 9.90 -29.40
C LEU A 249 -21.85 10.69 -29.80
N LYS A 250 -22.42 11.47 -28.88
CA LYS A 250 -23.57 12.34 -29.16
C LYS A 250 -23.22 13.37 -30.24
N GLN A 251 -22.03 13.97 -30.18
CA GLN A 251 -21.53 14.88 -31.20
C GLN A 251 -21.39 14.19 -32.57
N LEU A 252 -20.86 12.97 -32.63
CA LEU A 252 -20.78 12.22 -33.89
C LEU A 252 -22.18 11.93 -34.46
N ARG A 253 -23.11 11.44 -33.63
CA ARG A 253 -24.50 11.20 -34.01
C ARG A 253 -25.13 12.48 -34.57
N ASP A 254 -25.01 13.59 -33.86
CA ASP A 254 -25.65 14.85 -34.26
C ASP A 254 -25.05 15.39 -35.58
N LYS A 255 -23.75 15.16 -35.82
CA LYS A 255 -23.12 15.48 -37.10
C LYS A 255 -23.69 14.63 -38.24
N LEU A 256 -23.88 13.32 -38.04
CA LEU A 256 -24.43 12.41 -39.04
C LEU A 256 -25.91 12.69 -39.32
N VAL A 257 -26.73 12.90 -38.28
CA VAL A 257 -28.17 13.18 -38.42
C VAL A 257 -28.43 14.49 -39.17
N ASN A 258 -27.63 15.52 -38.91
CA ASN A 258 -27.87 16.83 -39.50
C ASN A 258 -27.29 17.00 -40.92
N ALA A 259 -26.62 15.98 -41.49
CA ALA A 259 -26.01 16.02 -42.83
C ALA A 259 -25.12 17.25 -43.12
N LYS A 260 -24.66 17.95 -42.07
CA LYS A 260 -24.09 19.31 -42.18
C LYS A 260 -22.66 19.37 -42.71
N LEU A 261 -22.04 18.23 -43.01
CA LEU A 261 -20.57 18.17 -43.08
C LEU A 261 -19.99 17.39 -44.28
N HIS A 262 -20.81 16.89 -45.22
CA HIS A 262 -20.28 16.12 -46.37
C HIS A 262 -19.23 15.09 -45.92
N HIS A 263 -19.56 14.29 -44.88
CA HIS A 263 -18.64 13.30 -44.31
C HIS A 263 -18.23 12.26 -45.36
N CYS A 264 -19.09 12.09 -46.37
CA CYS A 264 -18.75 11.45 -47.61
C CYS A 264 -18.06 12.45 -48.55
N ALA A 265 -16.87 12.11 -49.04
CA ALA A 265 -16.08 12.97 -49.95
C ALA A 265 -16.81 13.37 -51.24
N ILE A 266 -17.89 12.67 -51.60
CA ILE A 266 -18.75 12.95 -52.76
C ILE A 266 -20.16 13.42 -52.37
N SER A 267 -20.39 13.74 -51.10
CA SER A 267 -21.67 14.26 -50.60
C SER A 267 -22.89 13.38 -50.94
N SER A 268 -22.71 12.06 -51.00
CA SER A 268 -23.78 11.11 -51.30
C SER A 268 -24.68 10.91 -50.08
N SER A 269 -25.95 11.27 -50.18
CA SER A 269 -26.95 11.06 -49.12
C SER A 269 -27.05 9.60 -48.69
N ARG A 270 -26.95 8.65 -49.63
CA ARG A 270 -26.95 7.21 -49.35
C ARG A 270 -25.77 6.77 -48.48
N CYS A 271 -24.62 7.42 -48.65
CA CYS A 271 -23.45 7.13 -47.83
C CYS A 271 -23.61 7.71 -46.42
N GLU A 272 -24.23 8.88 -46.28
CA GLU A 272 -24.55 9.47 -44.98
C GLU A 272 -25.58 8.63 -44.20
N ASP A 273 -26.61 8.13 -44.89
CA ASP A 273 -27.58 7.18 -44.32
C ASP A 273 -26.90 5.87 -43.88
N ALA A 274 -25.95 5.36 -44.67
CA ALA A 274 -25.17 4.18 -44.31
C ALA A 274 -24.27 4.41 -43.09
N LEU A 275 -23.64 5.58 -42.97
CA LEU A 275 -22.84 5.96 -41.81
C LEU A 275 -23.70 6.03 -40.55
N LEU A 276 -24.85 6.69 -40.63
CA LEU A 276 -25.78 6.78 -39.50
C LEU A 276 -26.34 5.41 -39.13
N GLY A 277 -26.77 4.63 -40.12
CA GLY A 277 -27.31 3.28 -39.93
C GLY A 277 -26.29 2.33 -39.31
N SER A 278 -25.05 2.32 -39.79
CA SER A 278 -23.96 1.49 -39.24
C SER A 278 -23.60 1.90 -37.81
N MET A 279 -23.55 3.20 -37.52
CA MET A 279 -23.32 3.70 -36.15
C MET A 279 -24.43 3.25 -35.20
N ILE A 280 -25.71 3.45 -35.55
CA ILE A 280 -26.84 3.05 -34.70
C ILE A 280 -26.83 1.53 -34.50
N HIS A 281 -26.64 0.76 -35.56
CA HIS A 281 -26.63 -0.69 -35.51
C HIS A 281 -25.51 -1.23 -34.61
N THR A 282 -24.28 -0.72 -34.76
CA THR A 282 -23.15 -1.19 -33.95
C THR A 282 -23.22 -0.68 -32.51
N LEU A 283 -23.82 0.48 -32.24
CA LEU A 283 -24.13 0.93 -30.88
C LEU A 283 -25.20 0.08 -30.20
N GLU A 284 -26.22 -0.37 -30.94
CA GLU A 284 -27.24 -1.30 -30.45
C GLU A 284 -26.59 -2.65 -30.09
N LEU A 285 -25.72 -3.19 -30.95
CA LEU A 285 -24.94 -4.40 -30.67
C LEU A 285 -24.03 -4.24 -29.43
N ALA A 286 -23.55 -3.02 -29.17
CA ALA A 286 -22.76 -2.70 -27.99
C ALA A 286 -23.63 -2.41 -26.73
N HIS A 287 -24.96 -2.47 -26.85
CA HIS A 287 -25.94 -2.09 -25.83
C HIS A 287 -25.72 -0.67 -25.29
N LEU A 288 -25.42 0.27 -26.20
CA LEU A 288 -25.24 1.69 -25.93
C LEU A 288 -26.28 2.54 -26.66
N TRP A 289 -27.24 1.94 -27.36
CA TRP A 289 -28.33 2.64 -28.01
C TRP A 289 -29.66 2.42 -27.26
N PRO A 290 -30.48 3.48 -27.05
CA PRO A 290 -30.14 4.90 -27.19
C PRO A 290 -28.96 5.32 -26.30
N LEU A 291 -28.18 6.31 -26.73
CA LEU A 291 -27.01 6.81 -25.99
C LEU A 291 -27.44 7.33 -24.59
N PRO A 292 -26.97 6.72 -23.49
CA PRO A 292 -27.34 7.14 -22.14
C PRO A 292 -26.67 8.47 -21.75
N ASN A 293 -27.11 9.07 -20.64
CA ASN A 293 -26.29 10.06 -19.94
C ASN A 293 -25.27 9.36 -19.04
N ALA A 294 -24.19 10.06 -18.68
CA ALA A 294 -23.16 9.47 -17.82
C ALA A 294 -23.69 8.97 -16.48
N ALA A 295 -24.69 9.68 -15.91
CA ALA A 295 -25.33 9.33 -14.65
C ALA A 295 -26.16 8.04 -14.73
N ASP A 296 -26.69 7.73 -15.93
CA ASP A 296 -27.55 6.57 -16.16
C ASP A 296 -26.73 5.30 -16.49
N PHE A 297 -25.42 5.46 -16.72
CA PHE A 297 -24.52 4.35 -17.07
C PHE A 297 -23.88 3.73 -15.81
N SER A 298 -24.32 2.52 -15.47
CA SER A 298 -23.88 1.77 -14.29
C SER A 298 -22.46 1.18 -14.38
N GLY A 299 -21.89 1.02 -15.58
CA GLY A 299 -20.54 0.47 -15.77
C GLY A 299 -19.41 1.50 -15.52
N SER A 300 -18.16 1.08 -15.58
CA SER A 300 -16.98 1.96 -15.50
C SER A 300 -16.58 2.53 -16.89
N PRO A 301 -15.71 3.55 -16.97
CA PRO A 301 -15.17 4.03 -18.24
C PRO A 301 -14.49 2.93 -19.08
N ASN A 302 -13.80 1.98 -18.46
CA ASN A 302 -13.25 0.82 -19.18
C ASN A 302 -14.35 -0.05 -19.79
N ASN A 303 -15.51 -0.17 -19.14
CA ASN A 303 -16.65 -0.87 -19.74
C ASN A 303 -17.18 -0.15 -20.99
N LEU A 304 -17.27 1.19 -20.96
CA LEU A 304 -17.61 1.99 -22.15
C LEU A 304 -16.57 1.79 -23.26
N VAL A 305 -15.29 1.96 -22.95
CA VAL A 305 -14.19 1.79 -23.90
C VAL A 305 -14.19 0.40 -24.53
N SER A 306 -14.44 -0.65 -23.74
CA SER A 306 -14.51 -2.01 -24.23
C SER A 306 -15.69 -2.23 -25.18
N ARG A 307 -16.87 -1.67 -24.87
CA ARG A 307 -18.05 -1.72 -25.74
C ARG A 307 -17.83 -0.96 -27.05
N LEU A 308 -17.14 0.18 -26.99
CA LEU A 308 -16.80 0.97 -28.18
C LEU A 308 -15.79 0.32 -29.11
N GLY A 309 -15.03 -0.68 -28.63
CA GLY A 309 -14.09 -1.43 -29.47
C GLY A 309 -14.73 -2.14 -30.66
N GLY A 310 -16.03 -2.48 -30.56
CA GLY A 310 -16.81 -3.11 -31.63
C GLY A 310 -17.64 -2.13 -32.47
N VAL A 311 -17.56 -0.81 -32.22
CA VAL A 311 -18.36 0.19 -32.93
C VAL A 311 -17.64 0.57 -34.22
N GLU A 312 -18.26 0.23 -35.34
CA GLU A 312 -17.77 0.53 -36.69
C GLU A 312 -18.74 1.45 -37.42
N VAL A 313 -18.22 2.56 -37.94
CA VAL A 313 -19.00 3.56 -38.68
C VAL A 313 -18.50 3.59 -40.11
N VAL A 314 -19.25 2.96 -41.01
CA VAL A 314 -18.84 2.67 -42.39
C VAL A 314 -19.87 3.17 -43.41
N GLY A 315 -19.38 3.57 -44.58
CA GLY A 315 -20.21 4.04 -45.69
C GLY A 315 -20.78 2.90 -46.53
N TRP A 316 -21.50 3.27 -47.60
CA TRP A 316 -22.37 2.36 -48.38
C TRP A 316 -21.65 1.21 -49.11
N ASP A 317 -20.49 1.43 -49.73
CA ASP A 317 -19.98 0.48 -50.73
C ASP A 317 -18.44 0.35 -50.83
N GLY A 318 -17.67 0.99 -49.94
CA GLY A 318 -16.20 0.90 -49.94
C GLY A 318 -15.52 1.48 -51.19
N ILE A 319 -16.28 1.99 -52.17
CA ILE A 319 -15.77 2.64 -53.37
C ILE A 319 -15.07 3.94 -52.98
N HIS A 320 -15.53 4.62 -51.92
CA HIS A 320 -14.91 5.84 -51.37
C HIS A 320 -14.67 5.67 -49.86
N THR A 321 -13.52 6.15 -49.37
CA THR A 321 -13.10 6.03 -47.97
C THR A 321 -13.82 7.06 -47.10
N CYS A 322 -15.03 6.75 -46.63
CA CYS A 322 -15.87 7.65 -45.83
C CYS A 322 -16.10 7.19 -44.38
N SER A 323 -15.28 6.26 -43.88
CA SER A 323 -15.43 5.71 -42.52
C SER A 323 -15.16 6.74 -41.42
N GLN A 324 -16.00 6.73 -40.38
CA GLN A 324 -15.81 7.51 -39.15
C GLN A 324 -15.34 6.63 -37.97
N THR A 325 -14.94 5.39 -38.22
CA THR A 325 -14.41 4.50 -37.18
C THR A 325 -13.16 5.08 -36.51
N HIS A 326 -12.34 5.85 -37.25
CA HIS A 326 -11.21 6.57 -36.66
C HIS A 326 -11.64 7.64 -35.64
N PHE A 327 -12.80 8.28 -35.81
CA PHE A 327 -13.34 9.21 -34.83
C PHE A 327 -13.68 8.50 -33.52
N VAL A 328 -14.34 7.34 -33.60
CA VAL A 328 -14.64 6.51 -32.43
C VAL A 328 -13.36 6.02 -31.74
N ARG A 329 -12.35 5.61 -32.52
CA ARG A 329 -11.01 5.28 -31.99
C ARG A 329 -10.31 6.48 -31.34
N GLY A 330 -10.54 7.68 -31.86
CA GLY A 330 -10.11 8.95 -31.27
C GLY A 330 -10.70 9.12 -29.87
N ILE A 331 -12.03 8.99 -29.72
CA ILE A 331 -12.71 9.05 -28.42
C ILE A 331 -12.12 8.03 -27.42
N ILE A 332 -11.88 6.78 -27.87
CA ILE A 332 -11.26 5.74 -27.03
C ILE A 332 -9.85 6.17 -26.58
N THR A 333 -9.07 6.72 -27.50
CA THR A 333 -7.69 7.15 -27.23
C THR A 333 -7.67 8.32 -26.25
N ASP A 334 -8.53 9.31 -26.45
CA ASP A 334 -8.66 10.48 -25.60
C ASP A 334 -9.11 10.08 -24.19
N ALA A 335 -10.07 9.15 -24.07
CA ALA A 335 -10.51 8.64 -22.78
C ALA A 335 -9.39 7.90 -22.03
N LYS A 336 -8.61 7.05 -22.72
CA LYS A 336 -7.45 6.36 -22.13
C LYS A 336 -6.33 7.32 -21.76
N ASN A 337 -6.20 8.43 -22.47
CA ASN A 337 -5.16 9.44 -22.24
C ASN A 337 -5.62 10.61 -21.38
N ALA A 338 -6.88 10.62 -20.93
CA ALA A 338 -7.42 11.68 -20.08
C ALA A 338 -6.50 11.94 -18.88
N ASP A 339 -6.05 13.18 -18.77
CA ASP A 339 -5.26 13.63 -17.63
C ASP A 339 -6.20 13.85 -16.44
N ILE A 340 -5.86 13.22 -15.32
CA ILE A 340 -6.58 13.42 -14.08
C ILE A 340 -5.99 14.65 -13.40
N SER A 341 -6.71 15.76 -13.52
CA SER A 341 -6.36 17.00 -12.82
C SER A 341 -6.60 16.82 -11.33
N LEU A 342 -5.50 16.73 -10.56
CA LEU A 342 -5.58 16.66 -9.11
C LEU A 342 -5.81 18.07 -8.53
N PRO A 343 -6.77 18.25 -7.60
CA PRO A 343 -6.96 19.50 -6.88
C PRO A 343 -5.67 20.00 -6.19
N GLN A 344 -5.48 21.32 -6.14
CA GLN A 344 -4.29 21.92 -5.52
C GLN A 344 -4.03 21.47 -4.06
N PRO A 345 -5.04 21.28 -3.19
CA PRO A 345 -4.81 20.75 -1.85
C PRO A 345 -4.14 19.38 -1.85
N ILE A 346 -4.52 18.50 -2.78
CA ILE A 346 -3.95 17.14 -2.90
C ILE A 346 -2.52 17.21 -3.41
N LEU A 347 -2.25 18.08 -4.40
CA LEU A 347 -0.88 18.32 -4.87
C LEU A 347 0.02 18.86 -3.74
N ASN A 348 -0.50 19.75 -2.91
CA ASN A 348 0.23 20.30 -1.77
C ASN A 348 0.52 19.23 -0.72
N HIS A 349 -0.48 18.37 -0.42
CA HIS A 349 -0.33 17.22 0.48
C HIS A 349 0.77 16.27 0.00
N LEU A 350 0.66 15.78 -1.23
CA LEU A 350 1.64 14.85 -1.82
C LEU A 350 3.05 15.46 -1.82
N LYS A 351 3.17 16.75 -2.15
CA LYS A 351 4.45 17.46 -2.12
C LYS A 351 5.04 17.53 -0.71
N TRP A 352 4.20 17.72 0.31
CA TRP A 352 4.64 17.79 1.70
C TRP A 352 5.01 16.41 2.25
N GLN A 353 4.22 15.38 1.98
CA GLN A 353 4.55 14.01 2.37
C GLN A 353 5.83 13.52 1.69
N ALA A 354 6.04 13.83 0.40
CA ALA A 354 7.26 13.48 -0.31
C ALA A 354 8.54 14.04 0.34
N ARG A 355 8.43 15.22 0.98
CA ARG A 355 9.55 15.81 1.74
C ARG A 355 9.82 15.06 3.03
N LYS A 356 8.76 14.70 3.75
CA LYS A 356 8.88 13.94 5.00
C LYS A 356 9.46 12.56 4.74
N ALA A 357 8.92 11.85 3.74
CA ALA A 357 9.32 10.50 3.39
C ALA A 357 10.63 10.44 2.58
N GLY A 358 11.26 11.56 2.23
CA GLY A 358 12.52 11.55 1.48
C GLY A 358 12.41 11.13 0.01
N LEU A 359 11.23 11.27 -0.59
CA LEU A 359 11.00 11.00 -2.02
C LEU A 359 11.35 12.22 -2.90
N GLN A 360 11.35 13.43 -2.34
CA GLN A 360 11.98 14.57 -3.02
C GLN A 360 13.51 14.42 -2.95
N GLY A 361 14.18 14.62 -4.09
CA GLY A 361 15.64 14.69 -4.13
C GLY A 361 16.18 15.76 -3.17
N PRO A 362 17.44 15.62 -2.73
CA PRO A 362 18.08 16.59 -1.85
C PRO A 362 18.10 18.02 -2.42
#